data_AF-A0A8D8Q8H8-F1
#
_entry.id   AF-A0A8D8Q8H8-F1
#
_cell.length_a   1.000
_cell.length_b   1.000
_cell.length_c   1.000
_cell.angle_alpha   90.00
_cell.angle_beta   90.00
_cell.angle_gamma   90.00
#
_symmetry.space_group_name_H-M   'P 1'
#
loop_
_entity.id
_entity.type
_entity.pdbx_description
1 polymer ?
#
loop_
_entity_poly.entity_id
_entity_poly.type
_entity_poly.pdbx_seq_one_letter_code
_entity_poly.pdbx_strand_id
1 'polypeptide(L)'
;MKTNLVGLLLLCQSKNIFMSANRLSAGMKRKSTTSVEDERNACENDVAEGVLNIEKQLIHELTNNNLSYDSSIEYIYNPLDYAFELHSKYVHKYCSSKKKILFLGMNPGPWG
;
A
#
# COMPACT_ATOMS: atom_id res chain seq x y z
N MET A 1 14.78 -32.67 24.80
CA MET A 1 13.30 -32.70 24.98
C MET A 1 12.84 -31.31 25.37
N LYS A 2 11.64 -30.92 24.90
CA LYS A 2 10.90 -29.64 25.08
C LYS A 2 11.05 -28.64 23.93
N THR A 3 10.32 -28.95 22.87
CA THR A 3 9.67 -27.99 21.97
C THR A 3 8.77 -27.05 22.79
N ASN A 4 8.90 -25.74 22.62
CA ASN A 4 7.82 -24.80 22.96
C ASN A 4 7.40 -24.03 21.71
N LEU A 5 6.22 -24.43 21.27
CA LEU A 5 5.34 -23.86 20.29
C LEU A 5 4.99 -22.43 20.72
N VAL A 6 5.35 -21.42 19.92
CA VAL A 6 4.75 -20.08 20.03
C VAL A 6 4.13 -19.76 18.68
N GLY A 7 2.92 -20.28 18.47
CA GLY A 7 2.04 -19.82 17.40
C GLY A 7 1.52 -18.44 17.77
N LEU A 8 2.01 -17.40 17.11
CA LEU A 8 1.42 -16.07 17.21
C LEU A 8 0.35 -15.93 16.14
N LEU A 9 -0.88 -16.21 16.57
CA LEU A 9 -2.13 -15.94 15.86
C LEU A 9 -2.32 -14.41 15.81
N LEU A 10 -1.88 -13.75 14.75
CA LEU A 10 -2.27 -12.36 14.49
C LEU A 10 -3.69 -12.35 13.93
N LEU A 11 -4.64 -12.12 14.83
CA LEU A 11 -6.03 -11.86 14.57
C LEU A 11 -6.17 -10.68 13.60
N CYS A 12 -6.74 -10.99 12.43
CA CYS A 12 -7.44 -10.05 11.57
C CYS A 12 -8.50 -9.29 12.39
N GLN A 13 -8.26 -7.99 12.61
CA GLN A 13 -9.22 -7.08 13.23
C GLN A 13 -9.44 -5.88 12.30
N SER A 14 -10.72 -5.56 12.15
CA SER A 14 -11.31 -4.34 11.58
C SER A 14 -11.34 -4.15 10.08
N LYS A 15 -12.32 -4.85 9.49
CA LYS A 15 -13.23 -4.29 8.49
C LYS A 15 -13.79 -2.95 8.99
N ASN A 16 -13.65 -1.87 8.20
CA ASN A 16 -14.58 -0.74 8.02
C ASN A 16 -13.84 0.58 7.71
N ILE A 17 -13.56 0.86 6.43
CA ILE A 17 -13.75 2.19 5.83
C ILE A 17 -14.23 1.93 4.39
N PHE A 18 -15.51 1.64 4.25
CA PHE A 18 -16.22 1.82 2.99
C PHE A 18 -17.71 1.99 3.30
N MET A 19 -18.17 3.24 3.44
CA MET A 19 -19.52 3.69 3.07
C MET A 19 -19.78 5.17 3.41
N SER A 20 -20.20 5.90 2.38
CA SER A 20 -21.20 6.99 2.38
C SER A 20 -20.78 8.45 2.63
N ALA A 21 -20.86 9.24 1.55
CA ALA A 21 -21.68 10.45 1.53
C ALA A 21 -22.10 10.80 0.08
N ASN A 22 -23.17 10.17 -0.41
CA ASN A 22 -23.96 10.74 -1.51
C ASN A 22 -24.88 11.82 -0.94
N ARG A 23 -24.67 13.09 -1.30
CA ARG A 23 -25.66 14.15 -1.11
C ARG A 23 -25.91 14.81 -2.45
N LEU A 24 -27.10 14.55 -2.99
CA LEU A 24 -27.65 15.19 -4.18
C LEU A 24 -27.77 16.71 -3.97
N SER A 25 -27.31 17.49 -4.93
CA SER A 25 -27.83 18.84 -5.21
C SER A 25 -27.91 19.00 -6.72
N ALA A 26 -29.08 19.42 -7.18
CA ALA A 26 -29.49 19.52 -8.57
C ALA A 26 -28.80 20.68 -9.32
N GLY A 27 -28.58 20.52 -10.62
CA GLY A 27 -28.15 21.61 -11.50
C GLY A 27 -27.89 21.17 -12.95
N MET A 28 -28.89 21.35 -13.80
CA MET A 28 -28.90 21.03 -15.23
C MET A 28 -28.20 22.13 -16.07
N LYS A 29 -27.23 21.80 -16.93
CA LYS A 29 -27.03 22.47 -18.25
C LYS A 29 -26.14 21.67 -19.21
N ARG A 30 -26.63 21.43 -20.43
CA ARG A 30 -26.00 20.67 -21.53
C ARG A 30 -25.11 21.57 -22.41
N LYS A 31 -24.01 21.02 -22.92
CA LYS A 31 -23.38 21.33 -24.23
C LYS A 31 -22.36 20.23 -24.56
N SER A 32 -22.78 19.15 -25.23
CA SER A 32 -22.62 18.85 -26.68
C SER A 32 -21.16 18.70 -27.17
N THR A 33 -20.94 17.55 -27.81
CA THR A 33 -19.94 17.17 -28.83
C THR A 33 -18.53 16.71 -28.39
N THR A 34 -18.39 15.38 -28.33
CA THR A 34 -17.28 14.54 -28.86
C THR A 34 -15.85 14.79 -28.39
N SER A 35 -15.42 14.09 -27.33
CA SER A 35 -14.07 13.51 -27.08
C SER A 35 -13.81 13.18 -25.58
N VAL A 36 -14.77 12.58 -24.86
CA VAL A 36 -14.73 12.51 -23.37
C VAL A 36 -14.82 11.06 -22.84
N GLU A 37 -14.58 10.05 -23.67
CA GLU A 37 -14.64 8.64 -23.23
C GLU A 37 -13.33 8.11 -22.63
N ASP A 38 -12.19 8.75 -22.88
CA ASP A 38 -10.90 8.33 -22.31
C ASP A 38 -10.57 8.96 -20.94
N GLU A 39 -11.11 10.13 -20.61
CA GLU A 39 -10.81 10.81 -19.33
C GLU A 39 -11.66 10.32 -18.14
N ARG A 40 -12.74 9.55 -18.40
CA ARG A 40 -13.72 9.16 -17.37
C ARG A 40 -13.34 7.95 -16.52
N ASN A 41 -12.13 7.41 -16.65
CA ASN A 41 -11.60 6.38 -15.76
C ASN A 41 -10.46 6.88 -14.84
N ALA A 42 -10.10 8.17 -14.87
CA ALA A 42 -9.00 8.71 -14.08
C ALA A 42 -9.30 8.88 -12.57
N CYS A 43 -10.51 8.54 -12.11
CA CYS A 43 -10.88 8.61 -10.68
C CYS A 43 -11.27 7.25 -10.07
N GLU A 44 -10.90 6.14 -10.71
CA GLU A 44 -10.83 4.86 -10.00
C GLU A 44 -9.47 4.82 -9.32
N ASN A 45 -9.44 5.11 -8.00
CA ASN A 45 -8.23 5.17 -7.14
C ASN A 45 -7.05 4.41 -7.74
N ASP A 46 -6.01 5.12 -8.18
CA ASP A 46 -4.81 4.48 -8.71
C ASP A 46 -4.26 3.54 -7.62
N VAL A 47 -4.39 2.23 -7.89
CA VAL A 47 -4.01 1.19 -6.93
C VAL A 47 -2.52 1.29 -6.63
N ALA A 48 -1.71 1.74 -7.60
CA ALA A 48 -0.29 1.99 -7.40
C ALA A 48 -0.06 3.09 -6.36
N GLU A 49 -0.72 4.25 -6.52
CA GLU A 49 -0.66 5.35 -5.54
C GLU A 49 -1.15 4.91 -4.16
N GLY A 50 -2.23 4.14 -4.10
CA GLY A 50 -2.73 3.58 -2.85
C GLY A 50 -1.67 2.74 -2.11
N VAL A 51 -0.99 1.83 -2.83
CA VAL A 51 0.09 1.00 -2.28
C VAL A 51 1.27 1.86 -1.84
N LEU A 52 1.75 2.78 -2.68
CA LEU A 52 2.90 3.63 -2.36
C LEU A 52 2.65 4.52 -1.14
N ASN A 53 1.41 4.98 -0.95
CA ASN A 53 1.05 5.76 0.24
C ASN A 53 1.05 4.91 1.52
N ILE A 54 0.59 3.66 1.46
CA ILE A 54 0.67 2.72 2.58
C ILE A 54 2.14 2.44 2.94
N GLU A 55 3.00 2.24 1.94
CA GLU A 55 4.43 1.99 2.16
C GLU A 55 5.12 3.20 2.80
N LYS A 56 4.82 4.43 2.36
CA LYS A 56 5.33 5.65 3.00
C LYS A 56 4.90 5.77 4.47
N GLN A 57 3.65 5.42 4.78
CA GLN A 57 3.16 5.39 6.16
C GLN A 57 3.91 4.35 6.98
N LEU A 58 4.12 3.15 6.43
CA LEU A 58 4.89 2.09 7.09
C LEU A 58 6.34 2.53 7.36
N ILE A 59 7.03 3.13 6.39
CA ILE A 59 8.39 3.66 6.59
C ILE A 59 8.39 4.67 7.73
N HIS A 60 7.43 5.60 7.75
CA HIS A 60 7.32 6.58 8.80
C HIS A 60 7.13 5.93 10.18
N GLU A 61 6.26 4.93 10.30
CA GLU A 61 6.05 4.19 11.54
C GLU A 61 7.30 3.43 12.00
N LEU A 62 7.99 2.74 11.08
CA LEU A 62 9.20 1.98 11.41
C LEU A 62 10.36 2.88 11.84
N THR A 63 10.47 4.07 11.28
CA THR A 63 11.55 5.02 11.60
C THR A 63 11.23 5.86 12.83
N ASN A 64 9.99 6.33 12.99
CA ASN A 64 9.65 7.35 14.00
C ASN A 64 9.09 6.78 15.30
N ASN A 65 8.69 5.50 15.35
CA ASN A 65 8.11 4.91 16.56
C ASN A 65 9.15 4.42 17.59
N ASN A 66 10.44 4.82 17.47
CA ASN A 66 11.52 4.43 18.40
C ASN A 66 11.49 2.93 18.75
N LEU A 67 11.46 2.09 17.72
CA LEU A 67 11.50 0.64 17.89
C LEU A 67 12.76 0.25 18.67
N SER A 68 12.58 -0.52 19.74
CA SER A 68 13.69 -1.04 20.53
C SER A 68 14.15 -2.36 19.91
N TYR A 69 15.42 -2.41 19.55
CA TYR A 69 16.06 -3.59 18.97
C TYR A 69 16.96 -4.26 20.01
N ASP A 70 17.10 -5.58 19.91
CA ASP A 70 18.03 -6.33 20.76
C ASP A 70 19.48 -5.96 20.43
N SER A 71 20.37 -6.06 21.43
CA SER A 71 21.79 -5.76 21.28
C SER A 71 22.53 -6.62 20.24
N SER A 72 21.96 -7.76 19.82
CA SER A 72 22.48 -8.61 18.75
C SER A 72 22.24 -8.07 17.34
N ILE A 73 21.40 -7.04 17.18
CA ILE A 73 21.10 -6.42 15.89
C ILE A 73 22.09 -5.28 15.65
N GLU A 74 23.07 -5.51 14.78
CA GLU A 74 24.11 -4.53 14.47
C GLU A 74 23.71 -3.55 13.36
N TYR A 75 22.90 -4.00 12.40
CA TYR A 75 22.53 -3.23 11.21
C TYR A 75 21.05 -3.40 10.85
N ILE A 76 20.43 -2.31 10.42
CA ILE A 76 19.06 -2.28 9.93
C ILE A 76 19.07 -1.57 8.58
N TYR A 77 18.48 -2.21 7.58
CA TYR A 77 18.33 -1.65 6.24
C TYR A 77 16.85 -1.47 5.92
N ASN A 78 16.52 -0.33 5.33
CA ASN A 78 15.19 -0.06 4.80
C ASN A 78 15.27 0.19 3.28
N PRO A 79 15.09 -0.83 2.44
CA PRO A 79 15.13 -0.66 0.98
C PRO A 79 14.03 0.26 0.44
N LEU A 80 12.91 0.39 1.16
CA LEU A 80 11.87 1.32 0.76
C LEU A 80 12.25 2.78 1.04
N ASP A 81 13.37 3.04 1.73
CA ASP A 81 13.98 4.37 1.85
C ASP A 81 15.04 4.56 0.75
N TYR A 82 16.12 3.77 0.78
CA TYR A 82 17.27 4.00 -0.11
C TYR A 82 17.05 3.60 -1.58
N ALA A 83 16.09 2.72 -1.88
CA ALA A 83 15.79 2.25 -3.24
C ALA A 83 14.36 2.62 -3.70
N PHE A 84 13.73 3.60 -3.03
CA PHE A 84 12.33 3.95 -3.26
C PHE A 84 12.00 4.29 -4.71
N GLU A 85 12.87 5.03 -5.40
CA GLU A 85 12.61 5.45 -6.79
C GLU A 85 12.44 4.25 -7.73
N LEU A 86 13.29 3.22 -7.58
CA LEU A 86 13.23 2.02 -8.39
C LEU A 86 11.99 1.19 -8.05
N HIS A 87 11.68 1.08 -6.77
CA HIS A 87 10.49 0.41 -6.27
C HIS A 87 9.19 1.08 -6.76
N SER A 88 9.10 2.41 -6.68
CA SER A 88 7.95 3.18 -7.18
C SER A 88 7.70 2.94 -8.67
N LYS A 89 8.75 2.91 -9.49
CA LYS A 89 8.64 2.57 -10.92
C LYS A 89 8.10 1.15 -11.13
N TYR A 90 8.52 0.17 -10.31
CA TYR A 90 7.99 -1.18 -10.35
C TYR A 90 6.49 -1.22 -9.99
N VAL A 91 6.09 -0.54 -8.92
CA VAL A 91 4.70 -0.49 -8.47
C VAL A 91 3.81 0.18 -9.51
N HIS A 92 4.18 1.33 -10.07
CA HIS A 92 3.41 1.95 -11.15
C HIS A 92 3.27 1.04 -12.38
N LYS A 93 4.33 0.32 -12.74
CA LYS A 93 4.33 -0.54 -13.91
C LYS A 93 3.44 -1.78 -13.74
N TYR A 94 3.45 -2.42 -12.57
CA TYR A 94 2.80 -3.72 -12.37
C TYR A 94 1.56 -3.70 -11.46
N CYS A 95 1.35 -2.61 -10.71
CA CYS A 95 0.22 -2.43 -9.78
C CYS A 95 -0.85 -1.45 -10.32
N SER A 96 -0.92 -1.23 -11.64
CA SER A 96 -1.88 -0.31 -12.27
C SER A 96 -3.35 -0.78 -12.28
N SER A 97 -3.67 -1.84 -11.55
CA SER A 97 -5.03 -2.41 -11.48
C SER A 97 -5.21 -3.30 -10.26
N LYS A 98 -6.47 -3.51 -9.84
CA LYS A 98 -6.83 -4.41 -8.73
C LYS A 98 -6.37 -5.85 -9.02
N LYS A 99 -5.80 -6.51 -8.02
CA LYS A 99 -5.29 -7.89 -8.11
C LYS A 99 -6.13 -8.83 -7.25
N LYS A 100 -6.42 -10.03 -7.74
CA LYS A 100 -7.18 -11.07 -7.01
C LYS A 100 -6.30 -11.91 -6.08
N ILE A 101 -5.01 -11.99 -6.38
CA ILE A 101 -4.03 -12.83 -5.69
C ILE A 101 -2.88 -11.91 -5.29
N LEU A 102 -2.42 -12.06 -4.04
CA LEU A 102 -1.23 -11.40 -3.51
C LEU A 102 -0.26 -12.49 -3.05
N PHE A 103 0.95 -12.49 -3.63
CA PHE A 103 2.06 -13.27 -3.10
C PHE A 103 2.77 -12.43 -2.04
N LEU A 104 3.01 -13.02 -0.87
CA LEU A 104 3.61 -12.31 0.27
C LEU A 104 4.85 -13.07 0.74
N GLY A 105 6.01 -12.42 0.61
CA GLY A 105 7.27 -12.87 1.20
C GLY A 105 7.41 -12.44 2.66
N MET A 106 8.53 -12.81 3.30
CA MET A 106 8.85 -12.37 4.65
C MET A 106 9.49 -10.98 4.67
N ASN A 107 10.67 -10.86 4.08
CA ASN A 107 11.50 -9.64 4.10
C ASN A 107 12.58 -9.72 3.01
N PRO A 108 13.19 -8.58 2.61
CA PRO A 108 14.22 -8.53 1.58
C PRO A 108 15.43 -9.41 1.93
N GLY A 109 15.92 -10.14 0.92
CA GLY A 109 17.21 -10.82 0.99
C GLY A 109 18.35 -9.87 0.62
N PRO A 110 19.61 -10.21 0.95
CA PRO A 110 20.76 -9.33 0.70
C PRO A 110 21.10 -9.13 -0.79
N TRP A 111 20.59 -9.99 -1.67
CA TRP A 111 20.92 -10.01 -3.11
C TRP A 111 19.69 -9.89 -4.02
N GLY A 112 18.55 -9.49 -3.46
CA GLY A 112 17.26 -9.40 -4.15
C GLY A 112 16.96 -8.02 -4.71
#